data_AF-A0A847AXM8-F1
#
_entry.id   AF-A0A847AXM8-F1
#
_cell.length_a   1.000
_cell.length_b   1.000
_cell.length_c   1.000
_cell.angle_alpha   90.00
_cell.angle_beta   90.00
_cell.angle_gamma   90.00
#
_symmetry.space_group_name_H-M   'P 1'
#
loop_
_entity.id
_entity.type
_entity.pdbx_description
1 polymer ?
#
loop_
_entity_poly.entity_id
_entity_poly.type
_entity_poly.pdbx_seq_one_letter_code
_entity_poly.pdbx_strand_id
1 'polypeptide(L)'
;MTSYDRFIDLLKKDYKRLGMTIEDVADIVGLGPRQLARHIKGDTKERIMPVRTVADMSREGIISQKTVDAYWQGIRAELKLKKRKTAQAAR
;
A
#
# COMPACT_ATOMS: atom_id res chain seq x y z
N MET A 1 -12.90 2.09 -9.23
CA MET A 1 -12.00 2.23 -8.06
C MET A 1 -11.24 0.91 -7.91
N THR A 2 -9.92 0.94 -8.01
CA THR A 2 -9.09 -0.27 -7.90
C THR A 2 -9.02 -0.74 -6.45
N SER A 3 -8.76 -2.03 -6.21
CA SER A 3 -8.58 -2.56 -4.86
C SER A 3 -7.45 -1.85 -4.11
N TYR A 4 -6.46 -1.30 -4.83
CA TYR A 4 -5.36 -0.54 -4.26
C TYR A 4 -5.77 0.89 -3.85
N ASP A 5 -6.67 1.55 -4.61
CA ASP A 5 -7.25 2.85 -4.21
C ASP A 5 -7.99 2.72 -2.86
N ARG A 6 -8.69 1.59 -2.66
CA ARG A 6 -9.36 1.28 -1.39
C ARG A 6 -8.37 1.14 -0.24
N PHE A 7 -7.22 0.53 -0.47
CA PHE A 7 -6.14 0.46 0.53
C PHE A 7 -5.65 1.86 0.89
N ILE A 8 -5.38 2.72 -0.10
CA ILE A 8 -4.92 4.10 0.13
C ILE A 8 -5.92 4.90 0.95
N ASP A 9 -7.22 4.79 0.64
CA ASP A 9 -8.26 5.49 1.38
C ASP A 9 -8.36 5.04 2.84
N LEU A 10 -8.21 3.74 3.09
CA LEU A 10 -8.22 3.20 4.45
C LEU A 10 -6.96 3.58 5.23
N LEU A 11 -5.78 3.50 4.59
CA LEU A 11 -4.52 3.95 5.15
C LEU A 11 -4.60 5.42 5.59
N LYS A 12 -5.12 6.30 4.72
CA LYS A 12 -5.34 7.73 5.03
C LYS A 12 -6.26 7.95 6.21
N LYS A 13 -7.31 7.14 6.36
CA LYS A 13 -8.22 7.23 7.50
C LYS A 13 -7.56 6.76 8.79
N ASP A 14 -6.78 5.70 8.73
CA ASP A 14 -6.15 5.11 9.91
C ASP A 14 -5.10 6.05 10.52
N TYR A 15 -4.14 6.55 9.74
CA TYR A 15 -3.13 7.45 10.30
C TYR A 15 -3.72 8.82 10.68
N LYS A 16 -4.74 9.31 9.95
CA LYS A 16 -5.45 10.55 10.33
C LYS A 16 -6.22 10.38 11.64
N ARG A 17 -6.80 9.20 11.90
CA ARG A 17 -7.47 8.89 13.17
C ARG A 17 -6.49 8.89 14.35
N LEU A 18 -5.24 8.52 14.10
CA LEU A 18 -4.17 8.56 15.09
C LEU A 18 -3.55 9.95 15.26
N GLY A 19 -4.00 10.95 14.49
CA GLY A 19 -3.40 12.29 14.49
C GLY A 19 -1.99 12.34 13.88
N MET A 20 -1.57 11.28 13.18
CA MET A 20 -0.26 11.17 12.57
C MET A 20 -0.22 11.85 11.20
N THR A 21 0.93 12.39 10.86
CA THR A 21 1.25 12.90 9.52
C THR A 21 1.92 11.84 8.67
N ILE A 22 2.06 12.10 7.37
CA ILE A 22 2.87 11.24 6.49
C ILE A 22 4.32 11.16 6.97
N GLU A 23 4.85 12.22 7.59
CA GLU A 23 6.23 12.26 8.07
C GLU A 23 6.41 11.34 9.27
N ASP A 24 5.46 11.36 10.23
CA ASP A 24 5.49 10.44 11.37
C ASP A 24 5.42 8.98 10.92
N VAL A 25 4.52 8.68 9.99
CA VAL A 25 4.38 7.31 9.46
C VAL A 25 5.64 6.89 8.70
N ALA A 26 6.25 7.81 7.96
CA ALA A 26 7.46 7.55 7.20
C ALA A 26 8.65 7.26 8.14
N ASP A 27 8.78 8.00 9.23
CA ASP A 27 9.80 7.79 10.25
C ASP A 27 9.66 6.41 10.92
N ILE A 28 8.44 6.05 11.35
CA ILE A 28 8.16 4.76 12.00
C ILE A 28 8.52 3.57 11.11
N VAL A 29 8.24 3.65 9.81
CA VAL A 29 8.50 2.56 8.86
C VAL A 29 9.88 2.66 8.18
N GLY A 30 10.71 3.63 8.58
CA GLY A 30 12.04 3.84 8.01
C GLY A 30 12.05 4.17 6.52
N LEU A 31 11.01 4.82 6.00
CA LEU A 31 10.93 5.30 4.62
C LEU A 31 11.12 6.81 4.56
N GLY A 32 11.64 7.32 3.44
CA GLY A 32 11.57 8.76 3.19
C GLY A 32 10.13 9.23 3.01
N PRO A 33 9.71 10.39 3.56
CA PRO A 33 8.32 10.87 3.45
C PRO A 33 7.87 11.07 2.00
N ARG A 34 8.78 11.51 1.13
CA ARG A 34 8.54 11.60 -0.33
C ARG A 34 8.30 10.23 -0.97
N GLN A 35 9.03 9.21 -0.52
CA GLN A 35 8.90 7.85 -1.04
C GLN A 35 7.56 7.25 -0.60
N LEU A 36 7.20 7.40 0.67
CA LEU A 36 5.89 6.98 1.18
C LEU A 36 4.76 7.68 0.44
N ALA A 37 4.86 9.00 0.23
CA ALA A 37 3.88 9.76 -0.54
C ALA A 37 3.74 9.26 -1.99
N ARG A 38 4.83 8.84 -2.65
CA ARG A 38 4.77 8.23 -3.99
C ARG A 38 4.06 6.89 -4.01
N HIS A 39 4.25 6.04 -2.99
CA HIS A 39 3.50 4.79 -2.84
C HIS A 39 2.01 5.03 -2.61
N ILE A 40 1.66 6.03 -1.80
CA ILE A 40 0.28 6.46 -1.54
C ILE A 40 -0.36 7.07 -2.81
N LYS A 41 0.41 7.76 -3.65
CA LYS A 41 -0.09 8.33 -4.91
C LYS A 41 -0.16 7.30 -6.05
N GLY A 42 0.38 6.08 -5.87
CA GLY A 42 0.50 5.10 -6.95
C GLY A 42 1.47 5.54 -8.06
N ASP A 43 2.39 6.45 -7.75
CA ASP A 43 3.30 7.11 -8.69
C ASP A 43 4.66 6.38 -8.79
N THR A 44 4.66 5.08 -8.51
CA THR A 44 5.83 4.20 -8.58
C THR A 44 5.65 3.21 -9.72
N LYS A 45 6.74 2.80 -10.38
CA LYS A 45 6.70 1.80 -11.47
C LYS A 45 5.98 0.51 -11.06
N GLU A 46 6.11 0.12 -9.80
CA GLU A 46 5.48 -1.07 -9.24
C GLU A 46 4.07 -0.81 -8.71
N ARG A 47 3.67 0.46 -8.54
CA ARG A 47 2.39 0.95 -7.99
C ARG A 47 1.98 0.41 -6.62
N ILE A 48 2.72 -0.53 -6.07
CA ILE A 48 2.44 -1.26 -4.84
C ILE A 48 3.44 -0.83 -3.77
N MET A 49 2.94 -0.52 -2.57
CA MET A 49 3.77 -0.32 -1.38
C MET A 49 4.47 -1.62 -0.98
N PRO A 50 5.73 -1.62 -0.54
CA PRO A 50 6.41 -2.85 -0.12
C PRO A 50 5.66 -3.58 1.00
N VAL A 51 5.59 -4.92 0.93
CA VAL A 51 4.90 -5.74 1.94
C VAL A 51 5.49 -5.53 3.33
N ARG A 52 6.81 -5.38 3.41
CA ARG A 52 7.51 -5.12 4.67
C ARG A 52 7.02 -3.84 5.34
N THR A 53 6.90 -2.76 4.58
CA THR A 53 6.36 -1.49 5.07
C THR A 53 4.95 -1.64 5.62
N VAL A 54 4.07 -2.37 4.93
CA VAL A 54 2.70 -2.60 5.40
C VAL A 54 2.68 -3.46 6.67
N ALA A 55 3.57 -4.44 6.77
CA ALA A 55 3.74 -5.25 7.97
C ALA A 55 4.23 -4.40 9.16
N ASP A 56 5.20 -3.52 8.94
CA ASP A 56 5.71 -2.60 9.96
C ASP A 56 4.59 -1.64 10.42
N MET A 57 3.83 -1.04 9.49
CA MET A 57 2.67 -0.21 9.83
C MET A 57 1.61 -0.95 10.66
N SER A 58 1.36 -2.23 10.35
CA SER A 58 0.40 -3.05 11.08
C SER A 58 0.91 -3.41 12.47
N ARG A 59 2.20 -3.72 12.59
CA ARG A 59 2.85 -4.06 13.86
C ARG A 59 2.85 -2.87 14.81
N GLU A 60 3.13 -1.68 14.29
CA GLU A 60 3.15 -0.42 15.05
C GLU A 60 1.73 0.13 15.29
N GLY A 61 0.69 -0.57 14.84
CA GLY A 61 -0.71 -0.18 15.06
C GLY A 61 -1.17 1.05 14.27
N ILE A 62 -0.37 1.49 13.29
CA ILE A 62 -0.68 2.64 12.41
C ILE A 62 -1.90 2.34 11.54
N ILE A 63 -2.00 1.09 11.08
CA ILE A 63 -3.09 0.63 10.21
C ILE A 63 -3.88 -0.50 10.86
N SER A 64 -5.18 -0.53 10.56
CA SER A 64 -6.09 -1.57 11.00
C SER A 64 -5.94 -2.86 10.18
N GLN A 65 -6.37 -3.99 10.73
CA GLN A 65 -6.45 -5.27 10.01
C GLN A 65 -7.24 -5.13 8.69
N LYS A 66 -8.30 -4.32 8.69
CA LYS A 66 -9.11 -4.04 7.50
C LYS A 66 -8.30 -3.40 6.36
N THR A 67 -7.34 -2.54 6.71
CA THR A 67 -6.44 -1.88 5.75
C THR A 67 -5.43 -2.88 5.19
N VAL A 68 -4.91 -3.76 6.04
CA VAL A 68 -4.03 -4.88 5.63
C VAL A 68 -4.76 -5.82 4.66
N ASP A 69 -6.02 -6.15 4.94
CA ASP A 69 -6.82 -7.02 4.05
C ASP A 69 -7.05 -6.37 2.69
N ALA A 70 -7.33 -5.05 2.66
CA ALA A 70 -7.47 -4.30 1.42
C ALA A 70 -6.17 -4.28 0.59
N TYR A 71 -5.02 -4.15 1.26
CA TYR A 71 -3.71 -4.25 0.61
C TYR A 71 -3.51 -5.61 -0.06
N TRP A 72 -3.79 -6.71 0.65
CA TRP A 72 -3.66 -8.06 0.10
C TRP A 72 -4.61 -8.32 -1.08
N GLN A 73 -5.83 -7.75 -1.05
CA GLN A 73 -6.74 -7.79 -2.20
C GLN A 73 -6.15 -7.07 -3.41
N GLY A 74 -5.52 -5.91 -3.20
CA GLY A 74 -4.79 -5.16 -4.23
C GLY A 74 -3.66 -5.97 -4.86
N ILE A 75 -2.78 -6.56 -4.04
CA ILE A 75 -1.67 -7.40 -4.51
C ILE A 75 -2.17 -8.60 -5.30
N ARG A 76 -3.19 -9.31 -4.81
CA ARG A 76 -3.75 -10.48 -5.52
C ARG A 76 -4.34 -10.09 -6.89
N ALA A 77 -5.01 -8.95 -6.99
CA ALA A 77 -5.54 -8.45 -8.25
C ALA A 77 -4.43 -8.10 -9.25
N GLU A 78 -3.40 -7.39 -8.80
CA GLU A 78 -2.20 -7.04 -9.57
C GLU A 78 -1.43 -8.28 -10.07
N LEU A 79 -1.20 -9.27 -9.21
CA LEU A 79 -0.52 -10.52 -9.58
C LEU A 79 -1.33 -11.31 -10.63
N LYS A 80 -2.66 -11.33 -10.51
CA LYS A 80 -3.53 -11.98 -11.49
C LYS A 80 -3.47 -11.30 -12.86
N LEU A 81 -3.35 -9.96 -12.88
CA LEU A 81 -3.17 -9.19 -14.11
C LEU A 81 -1.81 -9.46 -14.77
N LYS A 82 -0.71 -9.51 -14.00
CA LYS A 82 0.62 -9.84 -14.53
C LYS A 82 0.65 -11.25 -15.14
N LYS A 83 0.12 -12.25 -14.44
CA LYS A 83 0.03 -13.63 -14.95
C LYS A 83 -0.71 -13.73 -16.29
N ARG A 84 -1.83 -12.99 -16.44
CA ARG A 84 -2.58 -12.94 -17.70
C ARG A 84 -1.78 -12.31 -18.84
N LYS A 85 -1.05 -11.22 -18.57
CA LYS A 85 -0.21 -10.56 -19.58
C LYS A 85 0.95 -11.46 -20.05
N THR A 86 1.61 -12.17 -19.13
CA THR A 86 2.69 -13.10 -19.49
C THR A 86 2.17 -14.29 -20.31
N ALA A 87 0.99 -14.82 -19.99
CA ALA A 87 0.38 -15.90 -20.77
C ALA A 87 -0.06 -15.48 -22.18
N GLN A 88 -0.38 -14.19 -22.37
CA GLN A 88 -0.77 -13.65 -23.68
C GLN A 88 0.44 -13.28 -24.54
N ALA A 89 1.57 -12.91 -23.93
CA ALA A 89 2.83 -12.63 -24.63
C ALA A 89 3.62 -13.91 -25.03
N ALA A 90 3.23 -15.06 -24.48
CA ALA A 90 3.81 -16.37 -24.79
C ALA A 90 2.97 -17.18 -25.81
N ARG A 91 1.98 -16.53 -26.44
CA ARG A 91 1.20 -17.05 -27.58
C ARG A 91 1.56 -16.27 -28.82
#